data_AF-A0A929W300-F1
#
_entry.id   AF-A0A929W300-F1
#
_cell.length_a   1.000
_cell.length_b   1.000
_cell.length_c   1.000
_cell.angle_alpha   90.00
_cell.angle_beta   90.00
_cell.angle_gamma   90.00
#
_symmetry.space_group_name_H-M   'P 1'
#
loop_
_entity.id
_entity.type
_entity.pdbx_description
1 polymer ?
#
loop_
_entity_poly.entity_id
_entity_poly.type
_entity_poly.pdbx_seq_one_letter_code
_entity_poly.pdbx_strand_id
1 'polypeptide(L)'
;FTLSDESTAPLRLAENLSGWLYEPNAAVLKAGAYRTLSQQFDVAALHPNTHLYVGTSAQPRLDFPGRVFRLSDVVGFSKSELRRLSALRQVNLTVRNFPSTVAELRKRFKWSEGGEHYLFACTLSDGKKVMLVCEKVK
;
A
#
# COMPACT_ATOMS: atom_id res chain seq x y z
N PHE A 1 16.55 -14.66 4.76
CA PHE A 1 16.27 -14.34 6.17
C PHE A 1 16.10 -15.65 6.93
N THR A 2 16.40 -15.69 8.24
CA THR A 2 15.99 -16.80 9.10
C THR A 2 14.72 -16.45 9.88
N LEU A 3 13.98 -17.45 10.37
CA LEU A 3 12.81 -17.19 11.22
C LEU A 3 13.19 -16.42 12.50
N SER A 4 14.36 -16.72 13.05
CA SER A 4 14.93 -16.00 14.19
C SER A 4 15.14 -14.52 13.88
N ASP A 5 15.76 -14.19 12.74
CA ASP A 5 15.96 -12.80 12.33
C ASP A 5 14.64 -12.05 12.15
N GLU A 6 13.64 -12.69 11.53
CA GLU A 6 12.32 -12.08 11.34
C GLU A 6 11.63 -11.78 12.67
N SER A 7 11.72 -12.69 13.64
CA SER A 7 11.08 -12.51 14.95
C SER A 7 11.67 -11.36 15.77
N THR A 8 12.97 -11.08 15.61
CA THR A 8 13.70 -10.06 16.40
C THR A 8 13.87 -8.74 15.66
N ALA A 9 13.73 -8.73 14.32
CA ALA A 9 13.90 -7.54 13.52
C ALA A 9 12.89 -6.44 13.90
N PRO A 10 13.32 -5.18 14.05
CA PRO A 10 12.41 -4.08 14.31
C PRO A 10 11.54 -3.81 13.09
N LEU A 11 10.24 -3.60 13.31
CA LEU A 11 9.33 -3.14 12.26
C LEU A 11 9.33 -1.62 12.25
N ARG A 12 9.88 -1.01 11.19
CA ARG A 12 9.78 0.44 11.00
C ARG A 12 8.37 0.76 10.50
N LEU A 13 7.63 1.58 11.24
CA LEU A 13 6.32 2.08 10.81
C LEU A 13 6.49 3.41 10.08
N ALA A 14 5.63 3.64 9.08
CA ALA A 14 5.62 4.88 8.33
C ALA A 14 5.07 6.02 9.18
N GLU A 15 5.84 7.11 9.29
CA GLU A 15 5.40 8.35 9.94
C GLU A 15 4.75 9.32 8.93
N ASN A 16 5.22 9.28 7.68
CA ASN A 16 4.75 10.11 6.58
C ASN A 16 4.44 9.26 5.35
N LEU A 17 3.45 9.69 4.57
CA LEU A 17 3.04 9.02 3.33
C LEU A 17 3.40 9.90 2.14
N SER A 18 4.54 9.63 1.53
CA SER A 18 5.00 10.33 0.33
C SER A 18 5.95 9.45 -0.49
N GLY A 19 6.22 9.87 -1.72
CA GLY A 19 7.19 9.22 -2.59
C GLY A 19 6.66 7.93 -3.20
N TRP A 20 7.11 6.79 -2.68
CA TRP A 20 6.98 5.49 -3.35
C TRP A 20 6.26 4.49 -2.47
N LEU A 21 5.28 3.78 -3.04
CA LEU A 21 4.56 2.69 -2.40
C LEU A 21 5.06 1.35 -2.95
N TYR A 22 5.21 0.37 -2.06
CA TYR A 22 5.71 -0.96 -2.36
C TYR A 22 4.72 -2.02 -1.89
N GLU A 23 4.36 -2.92 -2.80
CA GLU A 23 3.59 -4.12 -2.46
C GLU A 23 4.44 -5.37 -2.72
N PRO A 24 4.76 -6.18 -1.69
CA PRO A 24 5.52 -7.41 -1.87
C PRO A 24 4.81 -8.40 -2.79
N ASN A 25 5.59 -9.22 -3.51
CA ASN A 25 5.02 -10.31 -4.29
C ASN A 25 4.46 -11.45 -3.40
N ALA A 26 3.73 -12.37 -4.01
CA ALA A 26 3.09 -13.47 -3.30
C ALA A 26 4.08 -14.41 -2.57
N ALA A 27 5.31 -14.56 -3.06
CA ALA A 27 6.32 -15.41 -2.41
C ALA A 27 6.79 -14.78 -1.09
N VAL A 28 7.08 -13.48 -1.07
CA VAL A 28 7.44 -12.74 0.15
C VAL A 28 6.30 -12.77 1.17
N LEU A 29 5.06 -12.54 0.71
CA LEU A 29 3.89 -12.58 1.59
C LEU A 29 3.70 -13.95 2.25
N LYS A 30 3.89 -15.04 1.49
CA LYS A 30 3.80 -16.41 2.00
C LYS A 30 4.95 -16.78 2.94
N ALA A 31 6.14 -16.21 2.72
CA ALA A 31 7.31 -16.45 3.56
C ALA A 31 7.20 -15.75 4.92
N GLY A 32 6.32 -14.75 5.07
CA GLY A 32 6.16 -14.00 6.31
C GLY A 32 7.34 -13.06 6.63
N ALA A 33 8.16 -12.72 5.62
CA ALA A 33 9.36 -11.91 5.78
C ALA A 33 9.02 -10.41 5.75
N TYR A 34 8.34 -9.89 6.77
CA TYR A 34 7.83 -8.52 6.77
C TYR A 34 8.84 -7.52 7.33
N ARG A 35 9.41 -7.83 8.50
CA ARG A 35 10.37 -7.00 9.23
C ARG A 35 11.72 -7.00 8.54
N THR A 36 12.20 -8.18 8.15
CA THR A 36 13.48 -8.31 7.44
C THR A 36 13.44 -7.64 6.06
N LEU A 37 12.32 -7.72 5.35
CA LEU A 37 12.10 -6.98 4.10
C LEU A 37 12.16 -5.47 4.30
N SER A 38 11.49 -4.96 5.34
CA SER A 38 11.51 -3.54 5.70
C SER A 38 12.93 -3.03 5.92
N GLN A 39 13.77 -3.77 6.64
CA GLN A 39 15.17 -3.40 6.87
C GLN A 39 16.03 -3.51 5.60
N GLN A 40 15.92 -4.62 4.87
CA GLN A 40 16.77 -4.89 3.71
C GLN A 40 16.57 -3.88 2.57
N PHE A 41 15.32 -3.46 2.34
CA PHE A 41 14.98 -2.55 1.26
C PHE A 41 14.81 -1.10 1.72
N ASP A 42 15.06 -0.80 3.00
CA ASP A 42 14.85 0.53 3.59
C ASP A 42 13.46 1.09 3.27
N VAL A 43 12.44 0.32 3.63
CA VAL A 43 11.03 0.69 3.46
C VAL A 43 10.30 0.60 4.80
N ALA A 44 9.37 1.50 5.06
CA ALA A 44 8.60 1.54 6.30
C ALA A 44 7.19 0.97 6.07
N ALA A 45 6.75 0.08 6.96
CA ALA A 45 5.42 -0.54 6.87
C ALA A 45 4.32 0.45 7.23
N LEU A 46 3.21 0.43 6.49
CA LEU A 46 2.06 1.29 6.79
C LEU A 46 1.35 0.89 8.09
N HIS A 47 1.29 -0.41 8.36
CA HIS A 47 0.71 -1.04 9.55
C HIS A 47 1.12 -2.52 9.54
N PRO A 48 1.30 -3.19 10.71
CA PRO A 48 1.74 -4.59 10.76
C PRO A 48 0.93 -5.56 9.88
N ASN A 49 -0.39 -5.36 9.83
CA ASN A 49 -1.33 -6.20 9.05
C ASN A 49 -1.63 -5.70 7.63
N THR A 50 -1.12 -4.53 7.23
CA THR A 50 -1.45 -3.94 5.91
C THR A 50 -0.52 -4.49 4.81
N HIS A 51 0.70 -4.90 5.15
CA HIS A 51 1.67 -5.47 4.21
C HIS A 51 1.91 -4.60 2.95
N LEU A 52 1.79 -3.29 3.12
CA LEU A 52 2.23 -2.26 2.18
C LEU A 52 3.30 -1.43 2.87
N TYR A 53 4.24 -0.92 2.09
CA TYR A 53 5.37 -0.17 2.60
C TYR A 53 5.56 1.12 1.81
N VAL A 54 6.12 2.13 2.43
CA VAL A 54 6.56 3.37 1.78
C VAL A 54 8.08 3.51 1.86
N GLY A 55 8.66 4.12 0.84
CA GLY A 55 10.10 4.37 0.79
C GLY A 55 10.51 5.45 1.79
N THR A 56 11.69 5.31 2.36
CA THR A 56 12.32 6.32 3.23
C THR A 56 13.25 7.27 2.46
N SER A 57 13.54 6.95 1.20
CA SER A 57 14.40 7.72 0.30
C SER A 57 13.60 8.42 -0.80
N ALA A 58 14.16 9.48 -1.38
CA ALA A 58 13.59 10.20 -2.51
C ALA A 58 13.55 9.36 -3.80
N GLN A 59 14.45 8.38 -3.95
CA GLN A 59 14.52 7.52 -5.14
C GLN A 59 13.78 6.19 -4.94
N PRO A 60 13.17 5.61 -5.98
CA PRO A 60 12.47 4.34 -5.87
C PRO A 60 13.46 3.16 -5.76
N ARG A 61 13.14 2.20 -4.90
CA ARG A 61 13.83 0.91 -4.77
C ARG A 61 13.34 -0.04 -5.86
N LEU A 62 13.89 0.09 -7.07
CA LEU A 62 13.45 -0.70 -8.23
C LEU A 62 13.80 -2.19 -8.15
N ASP A 63 14.70 -2.60 -7.28
CA ASP A 63 15.02 -4.00 -7.00
C ASP A 63 14.12 -4.62 -5.90
N PHE A 64 13.14 -3.88 -5.39
CA PHE A 64 12.16 -4.41 -4.43
C PHE A 64 11.45 -5.66 -4.98
N PRO A 65 11.28 -6.73 -4.18
CA PRO A 65 10.70 -8.00 -4.60
C PRO A 65 9.16 -7.93 -4.62
N GLY A 66 8.64 -7.16 -5.56
CA GLY A 66 7.24 -6.84 -5.66
C GLY A 66 6.97 -5.77 -6.70
N ARG A 67 5.83 -5.09 -6.51
CA ARG A 67 5.39 -3.98 -7.35
C ARG A 67 5.80 -2.66 -6.72
N VAL A 68 6.15 -1.69 -7.55
CA VAL A 68 6.56 -0.35 -7.12
C VAL A 68 5.64 0.68 -7.78
N PHE A 69 5.17 1.62 -6.98
CA PHE A 69 4.24 2.66 -7.42
C PHE A 69 4.70 4.03 -6.95
N ARG A 70 4.40 5.06 -7.73
CA ARG A 70 4.49 6.45 -7.30
C ARG A 70 3.21 6.81 -6.54
N LEU A 71 3.33 7.27 -5.30
CA LEU A 71 2.20 7.77 -4.52
C LEU A 71 1.89 9.21 -4.95
N SER A 72 0.69 9.42 -5.50
CA SER A 72 0.26 10.74 -6.00
C SER A 72 -0.73 11.45 -5.07
N ASP A 73 -1.58 10.70 -4.36
CA ASP A 73 -2.50 11.28 -3.37
C ASP A 73 -2.82 10.28 -2.25
N VAL A 74 -3.18 10.83 -1.09
CA VAL A 74 -3.71 10.10 0.06
C VAL A 74 -5.07 10.67 0.39
N VAL A 75 -6.11 9.84 0.24
CA VAL A 75 -7.49 10.24 0.44
C VAL A 75 -8.07 9.53 1.65
N GLY A 76 -8.47 10.29 2.67
CA GLY A 76 -9.20 9.74 3.80
C GLY A 76 -10.57 9.24 3.40
N PHE A 77 -11.17 8.42 4.27
CA PHE A 77 -12.43 7.74 3.96
C PHE A 77 -13.69 8.53 4.35
N SER A 78 -13.57 9.84 4.59
CA SER A 78 -14.70 10.73 4.86
C SER A 78 -15.49 11.06 3.58
N LYS A 79 -16.78 11.43 3.72
CA LYS A 79 -17.64 11.70 2.56
C LYS A 79 -17.14 12.86 1.68
N SER A 80 -16.50 13.88 2.27
CA SER A 80 -15.95 15.03 1.55
C SER A 80 -14.70 14.64 0.76
N GLU A 81 -13.76 13.92 1.40
CA GLU A 81 -12.52 13.49 0.76
C GLU A 81 -12.76 12.49 -0.37
N LEU A 82 -13.70 11.56 -0.17
CA LEU A 82 -14.05 10.57 -1.18
C LEU A 82 -14.63 11.16 -2.47
N ARG A 83 -15.11 12.41 -2.45
CA ARG A 83 -15.51 13.12 -3.68
C ARG A 83 -14.32 13.36 -4.61
N ARG A 84 -13.09 13.42 -4.10
CA ARG A 84 -11.88 13.53 -4.93
C ARG A 84 -11.73 12.33 -5.88
N LEU A 85 -12.28 11.18 -5.50
CA LEU A 85 -12.19 9.96 -6.30
C LEU A 85 -13.40 9.74 -7.23
N SER A 86 -14.43 10.59 -7.18
CA SER A 86 -15.66 10.38 -7.97
C SER A 86 -15.48 10.63 -9.47
N ALA A 87 -14.41 11.31 -9.87
CA ALA A 87 -14.07 11.52 -11.27
C ALA A 87 -13.45 10.26 -11.90
N LEU A 88 -12.87 9.36 -11.09
CA LEU A 88 -12.29 8.12 -11.56
C LEU A 88 -13.40 7.16 -12.00
N ARG A 89 -13.24 6.55 -13.17
CA ARG A 89 -14.21 5.58 -13.73
C ARG A 89 -13.66 4.16 -13.80
N GLN A 90 -12.35 4.03 -13.98
CA GLN A 90 -11.66 2.75 -14.14
C GLN A 90 -10.39 2.79 -13.29
N VAL A 91 -10.22 1.79 -12.41
CA VAL A 91 -9.05 1.70 -11.52
C VAL A 91 -8.63 0.24 -11.27
N ASN A 92 -7.34 0.06 -11.00
CA ASN A 92 -6.81 -1.18 -10.41
C ASN A 92 -6.90 -1.07 -8.88
N LEU A 93 -7.84 -1.78 -8.27
CA LEU A 93 -8.10 -1.67 -6.82
C LEU A 93 -7.51 -2.85 -6.05
N THR A 94 -6.68 -2.54 -5.05
CA THR A 94 -6.18 -3.50 -4.07
C THR A 94 -6.71 -3.15 -2.68
N VAL A 95 -7.08 -4.15 -1.89
CA VAL A 95 -7.58 -3.98 -0.52
C VAL A 95 -6.65 -4.72 0.44
N ARG A 96 -6.18 -4.03 1.49
CA ARG A 96 -5.32 -4.61 2.54
C ARG A 96 -5.73 -4.07 3.91
N ASN A 97 -6.08 -4.97 4.83
CA ASN A 97 -6.47 -4.60 6.20
C ASN A 97 -7.49 -3.45 6.22
N PHE A 98 -8.63 -3.64 5.54
CA PHE A 98 -9.67 -2.64 5.36
C PHE A 98 -11.05 -3.30 5.52
N PRO A 99 -12.06 -2.61 6.08
CA PRO A 99 -13.36 -3.24 6.40
C PRO A 99 -14.22 -3.59 5.18
N SER A 100 -13.97 -2.98 4.02
CA SER A 100 -14.73 -3.22 2.79
C SER A 100 -13.94 -4.04 1.79
N THR A 101 -14.65 -4.86 1.02
CA THR A 101 -14.10 -5.67 -0.06
C THR A 101 -13.90 -4.87 -1.35
N VAL A 102 -13.14 -5.43 -2.29
CA VAL A 102 -12.97 -4.88 -3.65
C VAL A 102 -14.34 -4.69 -4.34
N ALA A 103 -15.23 -5.69 -4.22
CA ALA A 103 -16.55 -5.66 -4.84
C ALA A 103 -17.44 -4.54 -4.29
N GLU A 104 -17.46 -4.36 -2.97
CA GLU A 104 -18.24 -3.29 -2.31
C GLU A 104 -17.73 -1.90 -2.72
N LEU A 105 -16.42 -1.70 -2.74
CA LEU A 105 -15.82 -0.43 -3.16
C LEU A 105 -16.09 -0.15 -4.63
N ARG A 106 -15.90 -1.13 -5.53
CA ARG A 106 -16.24 -0.98 -6.96
C ARG A 106 -17.71 -0.62 -7.16
N LYS A 107 -18.63 -1.29 -6.45
CA LYS A 107 -20.06 -0.99 -6.52
C LYS A 107 -20.37 0.42 -6.00
N ARG A 108 -19.75 0.82 -4.88
CA ARG A 108 -19.96 2.13 -4.25
C ARG A 108 -19.53 3.29 -5.15
N PHE A 109 -18.36 3.18 -5.78
CA PHE A 109 -17.80 4.23 -6.62
C PHE A 109 -18.10 4.07 -8.11
N LYS A 110 -18.76 2.96 -8.49
CA LYS A 110 -19.05 2.58 -9.89
C LYS A 110 -17.77 2.47 -10.74
N TRP A 111 -16.71 1.93 -10.15
CA TRP A 111 -15.46 1.70 -10.84
C TRP A 111 -15.46 0.38 -11.61
N SER A 112 -15.01 0.43 -12.87
CA SER A 112 -14.58 -0.74 -13.61
C SER A 112 -13.09 -1.06 -13.34
N GLU A 113 -12.68 -2.28 -13.69
CA GLU A 113 -11.30 -2.75 -13.53
C GLU A 113 -10.40 -2.26 -14.67
N GLY A 114 -9.14 -1.91 -14.34
CA GLY A 114 -8.11 -1.52 -15.30
C GLY A 114 -7.76 -0.03 -15.26
N GLY A 115 -7.22 0.49 -16.36
CA GLY A 115 -6.78 1.87 -16.49
C GLY A 115 -5.41 2.14 -15.83
N GLU A 116 -5.03 3.41 -15.78
CA GLU A 116 -3.69 3.83 -15.33
C GLU A 116 -3.57 4.01 -13.81
N HIS A 117 -4.70 4.24 -13.14
CA HIS A 117 -4.71 4.51 -11.71
C HIS A 117 -4.75 3.22 -10.88
N TYR A 118 -3.85 3.13 -9.91
CA TYR A 118 -3.82 2.08 -8.91
C TYR A 118 -4.28 2.66 -7.57
N LEU A 119 -5.33 2.07 -7.00
CA LEU A 119 -5.85 2.47 -5.70
C LEU A 119 -5.59 1.36 -4.68
N PHE A 120 -5.07 1.76 -3.52
CA PHE A 120 -4.90 0.86 -2.38
C PHE A 120 -5.78 1.31 -1.23
N ALA A 121 -6.77 0.49 -0.90
CA ALA A 121 -7.60 0.64 0.27
C ALA A 121 -6.92 0.01 1.48
N CYS A 122 -6.50 0.82 2.45
CA CYS A 122 -5.78 0.29 3.60
C CYS A 122 -5.98 1.04 4.92
N THR A 123 -5.54 0.39 6.00
CA THR A 123 -5.42 0.98 7.34
C THR A 123 -3.97 1.39 7.60
N LEU A 124 -3.78 2.59 8.14
CA LEU A 124 -2.50 3.12 8.61
C LEU A 124 -2.23 2.72 10.07
N SER A 125 -1.01 2.96 10.54
CA SER A 125 -0.54 2.66 11.90
C SER A 125 -1.37 3.34 12.99
N ASP A 126 -1.91 4.53 12.71
CA ASP A 126 -2.82 5.28 13.58
C ASP A 126 -4.30 4.82 13.51
N GLY A 127 -4.58 3.75 12.77
CA GLY A 127 -5.92 3.19 12.61
C GLY A 127 -6.77 3.87 11.52
N LYS A 128 -6.31 4.98 10.93
CA LYS A 128 -7.05 5.68 9.88
C LYS A 128 -7.19 4.82 8.63
N LYS A 129 -8.34 4.97 7.98
CA LYS A 129 -8.74 4.29 6.75
C LYS A 129 -8.52 5.25 5.58
N VAL A 130 -7.73 4.83 4.61
CA VAL A 130 -7.34 5.68 3.46
C VAL A 130 -7.41 4.92 2.14
N MET A 131 -7.57 5.68 1.06
CA MET A 131 -7.25 5.28 -0.32
C MET A 131 -5.93 5.93 -0.72
N LEU A 132 -4.93 5.13 -1.03
CA LEU A 132 -3.71 5.61 -1.67
C LEU A 132 -3.92 5.60 -3.17
N VAL A 133 -3.73 6.74 -3.83
CA VAL A 133 -3.80 6.87 -5.28
C VAL A 133 -2.37 6.82 -5.81
N CYS A 134 -2.14 5.91 -6.76
CA CYS A 134 -0.81 5.64 -7.25
C CYS A 134 -0.77 5.41 -8.76
N GLU A 135 0.42 5.57 -9.32
CA GLU A 135 0.76 5.21 -10.70
C GLU A 135 1.82 4.11 -10.67
N LYS A 136 1.66 3.09 -11.53
CA LYS A 136 2.59 1.96 -11.54
C LYS A 136 3.90 2.35 -12.20
N VAL A 137 5.01 2.00 -11.54
CA VAL A 137 6.38 2.19 -12.05
C VAL A 137 6.97 0.85 -12.50
N LYS A 138 6.75 -0.20 -11.71
CA LYS A 138 7.26 -1.57 -11.93
C LYS A 138 6.19 -2.61 -11.59
#